data_AF-X1QN54-F1
#
_entry.id   AF-X1QN54-F1
#
_cell.length_a   1.000
_cell.length_b   1.000
_cell.length_c   1.000
_cell.angle_alpha   90.00
_cell.angle_beta   90.00
_cell.angle_gamma   90.00
#
_symmetry.space_group_name_H-M   'P 1'
#
loop_
_entity.id
_entity.type
_entity.pdbx_description
1 polymer ?
#
loop_
_entity_poly.entity_id
_entity_poly.type
_entity_poly.pdbx_seq_one_letter_code
_entity_poly.pdbx_strand_id
1 'polypeptide(L)'
;IIAIPCLAGYYLGLYYFDNLGYLLFLASALVAVTLFRILYWIPYHVDFAEFLTPRGRGKKIAFLSSLSFLVGILAPFIAGFVINKLGFSALFIIAITIICLSIFPLFFIRTNPEKYSYSYFQTFKELLAKKNRKIFLAYSADGAETVIAVTIWPIFIFGILEENYIAVGALSAAIILVTILLQLIMGKLTDKTRKRSLIRAGTALYAFGW
;
A
#
# COMPACT_ATOMS: atom_id res chain seq x y z
N ILE A 1 9.67 10.17 9.53
CA ILE A 1 9.12 10.72 10.80
C ILE A 1 7.98 11.71 10.54
N ILE A 2 8.20 12.79 9.77
CA ILE A 2 7.21 13.86 9.53
C ILE A 2 5.92 13.36 8.86
N ALA A 3 5.98 12.29 8.06
CA ALA A 3 4.79 11.70 7.44
C ALA A 3 3.83 11.04 8.45
N ILE A 4 4.32 10.58 9.61
CA ILE A 4 3.54 9.74 10.52
C ILE A 4 2.35 10.51 11.16
N PRO A 5 2.51 11.74 11.65
CA PRO A 5 1.39 12.57 12.09
C PRO A 5 0.30 12.76 11.03
N CYS A 6 0.65 12.86 9.75
CA CYS A 6 -0.34 12.97 8.67
C CYS A 6 -1.21 11.71 8.58
N LEU A 7 -0.59 10.52 8.64
CA LEU A 7 -1.34 9.26 8.62
C LEU A 7 -2.19 9.07 9.88
N ALA A 8 -1.64 9.40 11.06
CA ALA A 8 -2.40 9.35 12.32
C ALA A 8 -3.59 10.31 12.27
N GLY A 9 -3.42 11.52 11.73
CA GLY A 9 -4.48 12.50 11.53
C GLY A 9 -5.60 12.00 10.63
N TYR A 10 -5.30 11.23 9.58
CA TYR A 10 -6.31 10.58 8.75
C TYR A 10 -7.18 9.61 9.56
N TYR A 11 -6.57 8.72 10.35
CA TYR A 11 -7.33 7.77 11.20
C TYR A 11 -8.07 8.47 12.35
N LEU A 12 -7.55 9.60 12.84
CA LEU A 12 -8.26 10.44 13.81
C LEU A 12 -9.50 11.08 13.18
N GLY A 13 -9.40 11.52 11.92
CA GLY A 13 -10.55 11.98 11.15
C GLY A 13 -11.61 10.90 10.98
N LEU A 14 -11.20 9.64 10.73
CA LEU A 14 -12.11 8.50 10.67
C LEU A 14 -12.78 8.20 12.01
N TYR A 15 -12.05 8.36 13.12
CA TYR A 15 -12.61 8.20 14.46
C TYR A 15 -13.72 9.22 14.77
N TYR A 16 -13.55 10.46 14.31
CA TYR A 16 -14.53 11.54 14.49
C TYR A 16 -15.47 11.72 13.29
N PHE A 17 -15.55 10.74 12.38
CA PHE A 17 -16.27 10.85 11.11
C PHE A 17 -17.72 11.34 11.29
N ASP A 18 -18.45 10.75 12.24
CA ASP A 18 -19.85 11.10 12.52
C ASP A 18 -20.04 12.54 13.02
N ASN A 19 -18.99 13.15 13.58
CA ASN A 19 -19.04 14.49 14.20
C ASN A 19 -18.42 15.60 13.34
N LEU A 20 -17.47 15.26 12.45
CA LEU A 20 -16.70 16.24 11.66
C LEU A 20 -17.50 16.87 10.52
N GLY A 21 -18.58 16.22 10.08
CA GLY A 21 -19.30 16.59 8.86
C GLY A 21 -18.53 16.18 7.59
N TYR A 22 -19.27 15.70 6.59
CA TYR A 22 -18.68 15.02 5.43
C TYR A 22 -17.65 15.85 4.65
N LEU A 23 -17.90 17.15 4.44
CA LEU A 23 -17.00 18.01 3.67
C LEU A 23 -15.67 18.28 4.39
N LEU A 24 -15.72 18.52 5.70
CA LEU A 24 -14.52 18.78 6.50
C LEU A 24 -13.69 17.51 6.65
N PHE A 25 -14.36 16.36 6.85
CA PHE A 25 -13.68 15.07 6.83
C PHE A 25 -12.99 14.83 5.48
N LEU A 26 -13.70 14.99 4.35
CA LEU A 26 -13.13 14.79 3.02
C LEU A 26 -11.92 15.69 2.77
N ALA A 27 -12.03 16.99 3.10
CA ALA A 27 -10.93 17.94 2.93
C ALA A 27 -9.71 17.56 3.79
N SER A 28 -9.92 17.27 5.07
CA SER A 28 -8.84 16.89 5.99
C SER A 28 -8.20 15.54 5.62
N ALA A 29 -9.00 14.54 5.24
CA ALA A 29 -8.53 13.24 4.80
C ALA A 29 -7.69 13.33 3.52
N LEU A 30 -8.16 14.11 2.54
CA LEU A 30 -7.43 14.30 1.27
C LEU A 30 -6.07 14.96 1.50
N VAL A 31 -6.02 16.00 2.34
CA VAL A 31 -4.76 16.66 2.71
C VAL A 31 -3.84 15.70 3.47
N ALA A 32 -4.36 15.02 4.50
CA ALA A 32 -3.60 14.10 5.33
C ALA A 32 -2.99 12.94 4.54
N VAL A 33 -3.77 12.27 3.70
CA VAL A 33 -3.31 11.15 2.87
C VAL A 33 -2.32 11.62 1.80
N THR A 34 -2.57 12.78 1.18
CA THR A 34 -1.67 13.33 0.15
C THR A 34 -0.31 13.69 0.75
N LEU A 35 -0.29 14.40 1.88
CA LEU A 35 0.94 14.75 2.58
C LEU A 35 1.68 13.51 3.05
N PHE A 36 0.97 12.52 3.62
CA PHE A 36 1.59 11.24 3.97
C PHE A 36 2.24 10.59 2.76
N ARG A 37 1.53 10.51 1.62
CA ARG A 37 2.07 9.87 0.41
C ARG A 37 3.34 10.56 -0.08
N ILE A 38 3.34 11.90 -0.18
CA ILE A 38 4.50 12.67 -0.64
C ILE A 38 5.69 12.51 0.30
N LEU A 39 5.46 12.60 1.61
CA LEU A 39 6.52 12.60 2.63
C LEU A 39 7.03 11.20 2.98
N TYR A 40 6.27 10.14 2.70
CA TYR A 40 6.65 8.76 3.03
C TYR A 40 7.19 7.99 1.84
N TRP A 41 6.51 8.01 0.69
CA TRP A 41 6.81 7.08 -0.41
C TRP A 41 8.19 7.34 -1.03
N ILE A 42 8.55 8.60 -1.27
CA ILE A 42 9.82 8.94 -1.92
C ILE A 42 11.00 8.57 -1.01
N PRO A 43 11.07 9.06 0.25
CA PRO A 43 12.20 8.73 1.13
C PRO A 43 12.28 7.23 1.42
N TYR A 44 11.14 6.56 1.62
CA TYR A 44 11.09 5.11 1.85
C TYR A 44 11.79 4.33 0.74
N HIS A 45 11.48 4.62 -0.54
CA HIS A 45 12.09 3.89 -1.64
C HIS A 45 13.55 4.26 -1.91
N VAL A 46 13.93 5.52 -1.67
CA VAL A 46 15.32 5.98 -1.78
C VAL A 46 16.18 5.27 -0.71
N ASP A 47 15.77 5.35 0.55
CA ASP A 47 16.44 4.71 1.68
C ASP A 47 16.50 3.19 1.50
N PHE A 48 15.40 2.57 1.07
CA PHE A 48 15.36 1.14 0.80
C PHE A 48 16.37 0.74 -0.28
N ALA A 49 16.49 1.50 -1.36
CA ALA A 49 17.45 1.23 -2.42
C ALA A 49 18.90 1.39 -1.95
N GLU A 50 19.17 2.38 -1.08
CA GLU A 50 20.50 2.67 -0.54
C GLU A 50 20.97 1.66 0.52
N PHE A 51 20.10 1.28 1.47
CA PHE A 51 20.44 0.33 2.54
C PHE A 51 20.60 -1.13 2.06
N LEU A 52 20.15 -1.43 0.85
CA LEU A 52 20.31 -2.74 0.24
C LEU A 52 21.71 -2.92 -0.38
N THR A 53 22.67 -3.31 0.46
CA THR A 53 24.01 -3.75 0.03
C THR A 53 23.94 -4.91 -0.98
N PRO A 54 24.78 -4.95 -2.04
CA PRO A 54 24.76 -6.03 -3.04
C PRO A 54 24.90 -7.44 -2.44
N ARG A 55 25.72 -7.58 -1.40
CA ARG A 55 25.87 -8.82 -0.65
C ARG A 55 24.68 -9.01 0.30
N GLY A 56 23.95 -10.11 0.14
CA GLY A 56 22.80 -10.45 1.00
C GLY A 56 21.49 -9.70 0.70
N ARG A 57 21.44 -8.88 -0.37
CA ARG A 57 20.25 -8.14 -0.81
C ARG A 57 19.02 -9.03 -0.90
N GLY A 58 19.13 -10.18 -1.58
CA GLY A 58 18.03 -11.13 -1.75
C GLY A 58 17.46 -11.64 -0.43
N LYS A 59 18.30 -11.97 0.55
CA LYS A 59 17.87 -12.44 1.88
C LYS A 59 17.13 -11.34 2.65
N LYS A 60 17.64 -10.10 2.62
CA LYS A 60 16.99 -8.95 3.27
C LYS A 60 15.63 -8.64 2.65
N ILE A 61 15.56 -8.60 1.32
CA ILE A 61 14.29 -8.41 0.59
C ILE A 61 13.32 -9.54 0.92
N ALA A 62 13.75 -10.80 0.83
CA ALA A 62 12.89 -11.95 1.13
C ALA A 62 12.34 -11.91 2.55
N PHE A 63 13.17 -11.52 3.54
CA PHE A 63 12.72 -11.36 4.92
C PHE A 63 11.65 -10.27 5.05
N LEU A 64 11.91 -9.07 4.51
CA LEU A 64 10.95 -7.95 4.56
C LEU A 64 9.65 -8.30 3.83
N SER A 65 9.73 -8.90 2.64
CA SER A 65 8.55 -9.37 1.91
C SER A 65 7.77 -10.42 2.69
N SER A 66 8.44 -11.38 3.33
CA SER A 66 7.78 -12.41 4.15
C SER A 66 7.04 -11.79 5.34
N LEU A 67 7.63 -10.78 5.99
CA LEU A 67 6.96 -10.05 7.07
C LEU A 67 5.74 -9.29 6.56
N SER A 68 5.88 -8.59 5.43
CA SER A 68 4.75 -7.90 4.77
C SER A 68 3.63 -8.87 4.39
N PHE A 69 3.96 -10.08 3.95
CA PHE A 69 2.99 -11.13 3.64
C PHE A 69 2.24 -11.61 4.88
N LEU A 70 2.93 -11.87 5.98
CA LEU A 70 2.30 -12.25 7.24
C LEU A 70 1.34 -11.16 7.72
N VAL A 71 1.78 -9.90 7.71
CA VAL A 71 0.91 -8.77 8.07
C VAL A 71 -0.27 -8.66 7.10
N GLY A 72 -0.06 -8.84 5.80
CA GLY A 72 -1.11 -8.78 4.79
C GLY A 72 -2.18 -9.86 4.98
N ILE A 73 -1.82 -11.05 5.46
CA ILE A 73 -2.79 -12.13 5.75
C ILE A 73 -3.50 -11.86 7.09
N LEU A 74 -2.75 -11.52 8.13
CA LEU A 74 -3.30 -11.44 9.49
C LEU A 74 -4.09 -10.16 9.73
N ALA A 75 -3.68 -9.03 9.16
CA ALA A 75 -4.28 -7.74 9.45
C ALA A 75 -5.77 -7.66 9.07
N PRO A 76 -6.22 -8.09 7.87
CA PRO A 76 -7.65 -8.07 7.53
C PRO A 76 -8.49 -8.96 8.44
N PHE A 77 -7.98 -10.14 8.79
CA PHE A 77 -8.67 -11.07 9.69
C PHE A 77 -8.82 -10.49 11.10
N ILE A 78 -7.74 -9.95 11.67
CA ILE A 78 -7.76 -9.29 12.99
C ILE A 78 -8.67 -8.06 12.95
N ALA A 79 -8.59 -7.25 11.89
CA ALA A 79 -9.44 -6.07 11.74
C ALA A 79 -10.92 -6.43 11.69
N GLY A 80 -11.32 -7.44 10.92
CA GLY A 80 -12.70 -7.93 10.87
C GLY A 80 -13.21 -8.39 12.24
N PHE A 81 -12.37 -9.11 13.00
CA PHE A 81 -12.70 -9.54 14.36
C PHE A 81 -12.84 -8.36 15.33
N VAL A 82 -11.91 -7.40 15.28
CA VAL A 82 -11.92 -6.19 16.11
C VAL A 82 -13.18 -5.35 15.81
N ILE A 83 -13.51 -5.12 14.54
CA ILE A 83 -14.71 -4.36 14.16
C ILE A 83 -15.95 -5.05 14.71
N ASN A 84 -16.08 -6.36 14.53
CA ASN A 84 -17.24 -7.11 14.98
C ASN A 84 -17.43 -7.10 16.50
N LYS A 85 -16.35 -7.03 17.29
CA LYS A 85 -16.41 -7.11 18.76
C LYS A 85 -16.34 -5.77 19.47
N LEU A 86 -15.58 -4.83 18.92
CA LEU A 86 -15.21 -3.55 19.56
C LEU A 86 -15.59 -2.33 18.71
N GLY A 87 -16.06 -2.53 17.48
CA GLY A 87 -16.44 -1.47 16.55
C GLY A 87 -15.25 -0.79 15.86
N PHE A 88 -15.58 0.13 14.94
CA PHE A 88 -14.60 0.88 14.16
C PHE A 88 -13.74 1.82 15.01
N SER A 89 -14.31 2.45 16.05
CA SER A 89 -13.59 3.36 16.94
C SER A 89 -12.39 2.67 17.61
N ALA A 90 -12.55 1.43 18.07
CA ALA A 90 -11.45 0.66 18.64
C ALA A 90 -10.39 0.31 17.60
N LEU A 91 -10.80 -0.07 16.37
CA LEU A 91 -9.87 -0.34 15.28
C LEU A 91 -9.02 0.89 14.93
N PHE A 92 -9.62 2.08 14.87
CA PHE A 92 -8.90 3.32 14.57
C PHE A 92 -7.93 3.70 15.67
N ILE A 93 -8.30 3.55 16.95
CA ILE A 93 -7.38 3.77 18.08
C ILE A 93 -6.19 2.81 17.99
N ILE A 94 -6.43 1.52 17.75
CA ILE A 94 -5.37 0.51 17.58
C ILE A 94 -4.44 0.91 16.43
N ALA A 95 -5.00 1.31 15.28
CA ALA A 95 -4.22 1.75 14.12
C ALA A 95 -3.36 2.97 14.47
N ILE A 96 -3.93 4.01 15.09
CA ILE A 96 -3.21 5.22 15.53
C ILE A 96 -2.07 4.83 16.48
N THR A 97 -2.32 3.96 17.47
CA THR A 97 -1.29 3.52 18.41
C THR A 97 -0.13 2.83 17.68
N ILE A 98 -0.42 1.88 16.79
CA ILE A 98 0.63 1.18 16.00
C ILE A 98 1.41 2.18 15.13
N ILE A 99 0.72 3.12 14.48
CA ILE A 99 1.33 4.15 13.63
C ILE A 99 2.25 5.05 14.46
N CYS A 100 1.81 5.52 15.63
CA CYS A 100 2.63 6.33 16.53
C CYS A 100 3.85 5.56 17.07
N LEU A 101 3.67 4.28 17.43
CA LEU A 101 4.76 3.41 17.86
C LEU A 101 5.78 3.18 16.74
N SER A 102 5.38 3.22 15.47
CA SER A 102 6.29 3.10 14.33
C SER A 102 7.29 4.26 14.22
N ILE A 103 7.06 5.39 14.90
CA ILE A 103 8.01 6.49 14.96
C ILE A 103 9.29 6.06 15.69
N PHE A 104 9.17 5.23 16.73
CA PHE A 104 10.30 4.83 17.55
C PHE A 104 11.44 4.20 16.75
N PRO A 105 11.23 3.14 15.92
CA PRO A 105 12.30 2.58 15.11
C PRO A 105 12.87 3.56 14.08
N LEU A 106 12.07 4.54 13.62
CA LEU A 106 12.53 5.52 12.61
C LEU A 106 13.61 6.47 13.15
N PHE A 107 13.66 6.73 14.46
CA PHE A 107 14.73 7.56 15.06
C PHE A 107 16.12 6.91 14.96
N PHE A 108 16.19 5.59 14.79
CA PHE A 108 17.45 4.86 14.68
C PHE A 108 17.94 4.74 13.22
N ILE A 109 17.14 5.19 12.24
CA ILE A 109 17.53 5.19 10.83
C ILE A 109 18.39 6.41 10.56
N ARG A 110 19.54 6.19 9.91
CA ARG A 110 20.43 7.28 9.50
C ARG A 110 19.79 8.07 8.36
N THR A 111 19.72 9.39 8.50
CA THR A 111 19.28 10.27 7.42
C THR A 111 20.41 10.47 6.42
N ASN A 112 20.24 9.94 5.22
CA ASN A 112 21.14 10.23 4.12
C ASN A 112 20.58 11.41 3.29
N PRO A 113 21.43 12.34 2.83
CA PRO A 113 20.97 13.42 1.97
C PRO A 113 20.50 12.84 0.62
N GLU A 114 19.23 13.05 0.30
CA GLU A 114 18.65 12.61 -0.96
C GLU A 114 19.34 13.31 -2.15
N LYS A 115 19.74 12.51 -3.15
CA LYS A 115 20.34 13.02 -4.39
C LYS A 115 19.31 12.97 -5.51
N TYR A 116 18.78 14.12 -5.89
CA TYR A 116 17.86 14.23 -7.02
C TYR A 116 18.60 14.49 -8.33
N SER A 117 18.27 13.73 -9.38
CA SER A 117 18.83 13.92 -10.71
C SER A 117 18.23 15.12 -11.46
N TYR A 118 17.07 15.59 -11.04
CA TYR A 118 16.32 16.68 -11.68
C TYR A 118 15.92 17.74 -10.64
N SER A 119 15.90 19.01 -11.08
CA SER A 119 15.26 20.07 -10.31
C SER A 119 13.73 19.91 -10.31
N TYR A 120 13.05 20.56 -9.37
CA TYR A 120 11.59 20.45 -9.20
C TYR A 120 10.83 20.62 -10.53
N PHE A 121 11.05 21.72 -11.24
CA PHE A 121 10.37 21.99 -12.52
C PHE A 121 10.82 21.06 -13.65
N GLN A 122 12.09 20.63 -13.63
CA GLN A 122 12.60 19.69 -14.62
C GLN A 122 11.94 18.31 -14.48
N THR A 123 11.64 17.87 -13.27
CA THR A 123 10.90 16.62 -13.02
C THR A 123 9.55 16.63 -13.73
N PHE A 124 8.77 17.71 -13.62
CA PHE A 124 7.47 17.81 -14.32
C PHE A 124 7.63 17.90 -15.84
N LYS A 125 8.65 18.61 -16.32
CA LYS A 125 8.97 18.69 -17.75
C LYS A 125 9.32 17.32 -18.33
N GLU A 126 10.15 16.54 -17.64
CA GLU A 126 10.52 15.18 -18.04
C GLU A 126 9.34 14.21 -17.94
N LEU A 127 8.53 14.31 -16.87
CA LEU A 127 7.32 13.49 -16.70
C LEU A 127 6.36 13.64 -17.88
N LEU A 128 6.13 14.87 -18.34
CA LEU A 128 5.22 15.20 -19.44
C LEU A 128 5.89 15.12 -20.84
N ALA A 129 7.18 14.82 -20.91
CA ALA A 129 7.90 14.70 -22.17
C ALA A 129 7.29 13.59 -23.05
N LYS A 130 7.26 13.80 -24.37
CA LYS A 130 6.68 12.85 -25.34
C LYS A 130 7.23 11.42 -25.19
N LYS A 131 8.53 11.30 -24.88
CA LYS A 131 9.21 10.01 -24.64
C LYS A 131 8.64 9.21 -23.45
N ASN A 132 8.10 9.90 -22.45
CA ASN A 132 7.62 9.30 -21.21
C ASN A 132 6.09 9.14 -21.16
N ARG A 133 5.34 9.66 -22.14
CA ARG A 133 3.87 9.62 -22.15
C ARG A 133 3.27 8.23 -21.98
N LYS A 134 3.88 7.21 -22.60
CA LYS A 134 3.43 5.81 -22.46
C LYS A 134 3.61 5.30 -21.03
N ILE A 135 4.75 5.61 -20.43
CA ILE A 135 5.08 5.25 -19.05
C ILE A 135 4.15 5.99 -18.09
N PHE A 136 3.99 7.31 -18.29
CA PHE A 136 3.07 8.15 -17.52
C PHE A 136 1.65 7.58 -17.54
N LEU A 137 1.10 7.30 -18.74
CA LEU A 137 -0.24 6.74 -18.87
C LEU A 137 -0.37 5.36 -18.22
N ALA A 138 0.64 4.49 -18.37
CA ALA A 138 0.64 3.16 -17.76
C ALA A 138 0.59 3.24 -16.23
N TYR A 139 1.43 4.08 -15.61
CA TYR A 139 1.42 4.28 -14.16
C TYR A 139 0.18 5.03 -13.66
N SER A 140 -0.40 5.94 -14.45
CA SER A 140 -1.68 6.57 -14.11
C SER A 140 -2.84 5.57 -14.12
N ALA A 141 -2.87 4.67 -15.11
CA ALA A 141 -3.88 3.61 -15.20
C ALA A 141 -3.74 2.62 -14.03
N ASP A 142 -2.53 2.17 -13.74
CA ASP A 142 -2.20 1.31 -12.58
C ASP A 142 -2.63 1.94 -11.26
N GLY A 143 -2.38 3.25 -11.09
CA GLY A 143 -2.84 4.00 -9.92
C GLY A 143 -4.36 4.08 -9.81
N ALA A 144 -5.06 4.38 -10.91
CA ALA A 144 -6.53 4.45 -10.93
C ALA A 144 -7.16 3.09 -10.63
N GLU A 145 -6.63 2.04 -11.24
CA GLU A 145 -7.03 0.66 -11.01
C GLU A 145 -6.83 0.27 -9.54
N THR A 146 -5.65 0.57 -8.97
CA THR A 146 -5.36 0.28 -7.56
C THR A 146 -6.37 0.96 -6.64
N VAL A 147 -6.76 2.20 -6.92
CA VAL A 147 -7.77 2.92 -6.11
C VAL A 147 -9.13 2.22 -6.16
N ILE A 148 -9.55 1.75 -7.34
CA ILE A 148 -10.79 0.98 -7.50
C ILE A 148 -10.69 -0.34 -6.71
N ALA A 149 -9.59 -1.07 -6.87
CA ALA A 149 -9.36 -2.36 -6.23
C ALA A 149 -9.36 -2.27 -4.70
N VAL A 150 -8.78 -1.22 -4.10
CA VAL A 150 -8.73 -1.08 -2.63
C VAL A 150 -9.96 -0.42 -2.02
N THR A 151 -10.79 0.24 -2.82
CA THR A 151 -11.96 1.00 -2.33
C THR A 151 -13.27 0.33 -2.68
N ILE A 152 -13.50 0.04 -3.97
CA ILE A 152 -14.78 -0.48 -4.46
C ILE A 152 -14.90 -1.97 -4.16
N TRP A 153 -13.82 -2.74 -4.33
CA TRP A 153 -13.87 -4.18 -4.16
C TRP A 153 -14.24 -4.63 -2.74
N PRO A 154 -13.66 -4.08 -1.66
CA PRO A 154 -14.07 -4.43 -0.30
C PRO A 154 -15.54 -4.09 0.00
N ILE A 155 -16.06 -3.00 -0.56
CA ILE A 155 -17.47 -2.61 -0.39
C ILE A 155 -18.40 -3.61 -1.08
N PHE A 156 -18.05 -4.02 -2.30
CA PHE A 156 -18.80 -5.03 -3.04
C PHE A 156 -18.81 -6.39 -2.32
N ILE A 157 -17.63 -6.84 -1.86
CA ILE A 157 -17.50 -8.07 -1.08
C ILE A 157 -18.27 -7.99 0.24
N PHE A 158 -18.24 -6.85 0.93
CA PHE A 158 -19.02 -6.62 2.13
C PHE A 158 -20.53 -6.74 1.90
N GLY A 159 -21.03 -6.19 0.79
CA GLY A 159 -22.44 -6.32 0.39
C GLY A 159 -22.84 -7.77 0.05
N ILE A 160 -21.98 -8.53 -0.63
CA ILE A 160 -22.25 -9.94 -0.95
C ILE A 160 -22.22 -10.82 0.31
N LEU A 161 -21.35 -10.50 1.26
CA LEU A 161 -21.18 -11.28 2.48
C LEU A 161 -22.13 -10.81 3.61
N GLU A 162 -23.28 -10.25 3.25
CA GLU A 162 -24.35 -9.86 4.18
C GLU A 162 -23.84 -8.98 5.34
N GLU A 163 -22.96 -8.02 5.01
CA GLU A 163 -22.39 -7.07 5.98
C GLU A 163 -21.57 -7.73 7.11
N ASN A 164 -21.07 -8.94 6.88
CA ASN A 164 -20.29 -9.68 7.86
C ASN A 164 -18.79 -9.31 7.81
N TYR A 165 -18.35 -8.46 8.75
CA TYR A 165 -16.95 -8.02 8.85
C TYR A 165 -15.93 -9.15 9.02
N ILE A 166 -16.29 -10.23 9.73
CA ILE A 166 -15.40 -11.39 9.92
C ILE A 166 -15.24 -12.13 8.60
N ALA A 167 -16.34 -12.33 7.86
CA ALA A 167 -16.31 -13.00 6.56
C ALA A 167 -15.47 -12.20 5.55
N VAL A 168 -15.62 -10.86 5.50
CA VAL A 168 -14.80 -9.99 4.65
C VAL A 168 -13.31 -10.08 5.01
N GLY A 169 -12.98 -10.03 6.30
CA GLY A 169 -11.60 -10.15 6.78
C GLY A 169 -10.98 -11.50 6.44
N ALA A 170 -11.73 -12.59 6.62
CA ALA A 170 -11.29 -13.94 6.29
C ALA A 170 -11.11 -14.15 4.77
N LEU A 171 -12.05 -13.66 3.96
CA LEU A 171 -11.94 -13.74 2.50
C LEU A 171 -10.75 -12.93 1.98
N SER A 172 -10.54 -11.72 2.51
CA SER A 172 -9.39 -10.88 2.15
C SER A 172 -8.05 -11.57 2.50
N ALA A 173 -7.97 -12.16 3.69
CA ALA A 173 -6.80 -12.93 4.12
C ALA A 173 -6.54 -14.15 3.20
N ALA A 174 -7.60 -14.85 2.80
CA ALA A 174 -7.51 -15.98 1.88
C ALA A 174 -7.04 -15.56 0.47
N ILE A 175 -7.59 -14.47 -0.08
CA ILE A 175 -7.17 -13.91 -1.38
C ILE A 175 -5.68 -13.54 -1.34
N ILE A 176 -5.24 -12.88 -0.27
CA ILE A 176 -3.82 -12.49 -0.11
C ILE A 176 -2.94 -13.73 -0.01
N LEU A 177 -3.34 -14.74 0.76
CA LEU A 177 -2.61 -16.01 0.86
C LEU A 177 -2.47 -16.69 -0.52
N VAL A 178 -3.56 -16.82 -1.28
CA VAL A 178 -3.54 -17.39 -2.63
C VAL A 178 -2.64 -16.56 -3.55
N THR A 179 -2.73 -15.23 -3.47
CA THR A 179 -1.88 -14.32 -4.25
C THR A 179 -0.40 -14.53 -3.94
N ILE A 180 -0.03 -14.67 -2.67
CA ILE A 180 1.35 -14.96 -2.26
C ILE A 180 1.80 -16.31 -2.79
N LEU A 181 0.97 -17.36 -2.71
CA LEU A 181 1.30 -18.68 -3.25
C LEU A 181 1.56 -18.61 -4.77
N LEU A 182 0.68 -17.92 -5.51
CA LEU A 182 0.86 -17.68 -6.94
C LEU A 182 2.13 -16.89 -7.23
N GLN A 183 2.43 -15.83 -6.46
CA GLN A 183 3.66 -15.06 -6.60
C GLN A 183 4.92 -15.91 -6.38
N LEU A 184 4.91 -16.81 -5.39
CA LEU A 184 6.03 -17.72 -5.13
C LEU A 184 6.23 -18.73 -6.28
N ILE A 185 5.14 -19.25 -6.84
CA ILE A 185 5.18 -20.12 -8.02
C ILE A 185 5.72 -19.35 -9.24
N MET A 186 5.18 -18.16 -9.50
CA MET A 186 5.60 -17.32 -10.61
C MET A 186 7.05 -16.85 -10.47
N GLY A 187 7.53 -16.60 -9.26
CA GLY A 187 8.94 -16.31 -8.98
C GLY A 187 9.86 -17.43 -9.47
N LYS A 188 9.56 -18.67 -9.10
CA LYS A 188 10.33 -19.86 -9.56
C LYS A 188 10.26 -20.08 -11.06
N LEU A 189 9.11 -19.78 -11.70
CA LEU A 189 8.94 -19.90 -13.15
C LEU A 189 9.72 -18.82 -13.91
N THR A 190 9.82 -17.62 -13.34
CA THR A 190 10.54 -16.48 -13.95
C THR A 190 12.05 -16.73 -14.04
N ASP A 191 12.60 -17.54 -13.13
CA ASP A 191 14.01 -17.94 -13.18
C ASP A 191 14.31 -18.94 -14.30
N LYS A 192 13.29 -19.65 -14.82
CA LYS A 192 13.44 -20.70 -15.84
C LYS A 192 12.92 -20.33 -17.23
N THR A 193 12.12 -19.28 -17.37
CA THR A 193 11.43 -18.93 -18.62
C THR A 193 11.66 -17.48 -19.04
N ARG A 194 11.39 -17.16 -20.31
CA ARG A 194 11.55 -15.78 -20.81
C ARG A 194 10.52 -14.86 -20.14
N LYS A 195 11.00 -13.91 -19.33
CA LYS A 195 10.21 -12.89 -18.60
C LYS A 195 9.08 -12.26 -19.44
N ARG A 196 9.34 -11.96 -20.71
CA ARG A 196 8.37 -11.32 -21.62
C ARG A 196 7.15 -12.21 -21.93
N SER A 197 7.32 -13.54 -21.98
CA SER A 197 6.22 -14.47 -22.21
C SER A 197 5.31 -14.59 -20.99
N LEU A 198 5.92 -14.63 -19.80
CA LEU A 198 5.17 -14.64 -18.53
C LEU A 198 4.37 -13.36 -18.34
N ILE A 199 4.97 -12.19 -18.65
CA ILE A 199 4.25 -10.91 -18.58
C ILE A 199 3.03 -10.91 -19.50
N ARG A 200 3.15 -11.39 -20.75
CA ARG A 200 2.00 -11.46 -21.68
C ARG A 200 0.88 -12.37 -21.16
N ALA A 201 1.23 -13.56 -20.67
CA ALA A 201 0.25 -14.49 -20.11
C ALA A 201 -0.40 -13.92 -18.85
N GLY A 202 0.39 -13.30 -17.96
CA GLY A 202 -0.08 -12.62 -16.76
C GLY A 202 -1.04 -11.48 -17.09
N THR A 203 -0.69 -10.60 -18.03
CA THR A 203 -1.57 -9.49 -18.45
C THR A 203 -2.88 -9.99 -19.06
N ALA A 204 -2.85 -11.09 -19.84
CA ALA A 204 -4.06 -11.67 -20.40
C ALA A 204 -4.97 -12.24 -19.30
N LEU A 205 -4.42 -13.06 -18.39
CA LEU A 205 -5.17 -13.60 -17.25
C LEU A 205 -5.74 -12.49 -16.36
N TYR A 206 -4.96 -11.44 -16.15
CA TYR A 206 -5.36 -10.28 -15.35
C TYR A 206 -6.51 -9.51 -16.00
N ALA A 207 -6.47 -9.32 -17.33
CA ALA A 207 -7.56 -8.68 -18.07
C ALA A 207 -8.86 -9.49 -18.06
N PHE A 208 -8.78 -10.83 -17.95
CA PHE A 208 -9.95 -11.70 -17.79
C PHE A 208 -10.44 -11.81 -16.35
N GLY A 209 -9.61 -11.45 -15.37
CA GLY A 209 -9.94 -11.50 -13.95
C GLY A 209 -10.74 -10.29 -13.46
N TRP A 210 -10.75 -9.21 -14.23
CA TRP A 210 -11.69 -8.09 -14.13
C TRP A 210 -12.98 -8.40 -14.90
#